data_AF-A0A1M6CUH9-F1
#
_entry.id   AF-A0A1M6CUH9-F1
#
_cell.length_a   1.000
_cell.length_b   1.000
_cell.length_c   1.000
_cell.angle_alpha   90.00
_cell.angle_beta   90.00
_cell.angle_gamma   90.00
#
_symmetry.space_group_name_H-M   'P 1'
#
loop_
_entity.id
_entity.type
_entity.pdbx_description
1 polymer ?
#
loop_
_entity_poly.entity_id
_entity_poly.type
_entity_poly.pdbx_seq_one_letter_code
_entity_poly.pdbx_strand_id
1 'polypeptide(L)'
;MIPETLSVIERQMLVNQFKILSKIGDPSENYDLRIEILENGYTEKYYEVFDVAMEEIPLEICEETTQILFMYKRINSAIESLSESDKQELDLDVIKFEGFNARRNLHYQYFEFLVEKTDQWDEYSDMYFISADESQLNKYKKMLDYQIFLLDNDQYILRKEDLCHLINVVASPSNTNPFQLAV
;
A
#
# COMPACT_ATOMS: atom_id res chain seq x y z
N MET A 1 1.61 12.60 13.26
CA MET A 1 2.35 13.19 14.40
C MET A 1 2.50 14.70 14.22
N ILE A 2 2.17 15.49 15.25
CA ILE A 2 2.40 16.95 15.26
C ILE A 2 3.76 17.21 15.94
N PRO A 3 4.62 18.08 15.40
CA PRO A 3 5.92 18.34 16.00
C PRO A 3 5.78 18.96 17.41
N GLU A 4 6.53 18.46 18.38
CA GLU A 4 6.57 19.03 19.74
C GLU A 4 7.42 20.31 19.82
N THR A 5 8.35 20.48 18.88
CA THR A 5 9.22 21.65 18.77
C THR A 5 9.60 21.91 17.31
N LEU A 6 9.98 23.15 17.02
CA LEU A 6 10.55 23.58 15.75
C LEU A 6 11.78 24.43 16.05
N SER A 7 12.82 24.29 15.24
CA SER A 7 13.92 25.25 15.26
C SER A 7 13.41 26.65 14.92
N VAL A 8 14.15 27.68 15.36
CA VAL A 8 13.85 29.07 15.03
C VAL A 8 13.80 29.27 13.50
N ILE A 9 14.64 28.56 12.76
CA ILE A 9 14.70 28.63 11.29
C ILE A 9 13.43 28.03 10.67
N GLU A 10 13.03 26.82 11.05
CA GLU A 10 11.79 26.19 10.54
C GLU A 10 10.57 27.05 10.85
N ARG A 11 10.50 27.58 12.07
CA ARG A 11 9.41 28.46 12.49
C ARG A 11 9.37 29.75 11.68
N GLN A 12 10.53 30.38 11.44
CA GLN A 12 10.63 31.56 10.58
C GLN A 12 10.22 31.26 9.13
N MET A 13 10.59 30.10 8.59
CA MET A 13 10.19 29.67 7.25
C MET A 13 8.67 29.51 7.15
N LEU A 14 8.03 28.82 8.10
CA LEU A 14 6.58 28.64 8.13
C LEU A 14 5.83 29.97 8.31
N VAL A 15 6.30 30.86 9.20
CA VAL A 15 5.74 32.22 9.34
C VAL A 15 5.78 32.96 8.02
N ASN A 16 6.90 32.89 7.30
CA ASN A 16 7.03 33.54 6.00
C ASN A 16 6.07 32.94 4.97
N GLN A 17 5.89 31.62 4.95
CA GLN A 17 4.93 30.94 4.07
C GLN A 17 3.48 31.38 4.36
N PHE A 18 3.06 31.41 5.63
CA PHE A 18 1.71 31.85 5.97
C PHE A 18 1.50 33.36 5.71
N LYS A 19 2.53 34.19 5.87
CA LYS A 19 2.47 35.62 5.45
C LYS A 19 2.32 35.79 3.95
N ILE A 20 2.89 34.89 3.14
CA ILE A 20 2.67 34.88 1.69
C ILE A 20 1.24 34.42 1.40
N LEU A 21 0.80 33.31 2.00
CA LEU A 21 -0.54 32.76 1.82
C LEU A 21 -1.63 33.74 2.26
N SER A 22 -1.43 34.55 3.29
CA SER A 22 -2.39 35.60 3.68
C SER A 22 -2.53 36.73 2.64
N LYS A 23 -1.64 36.79 1.65
CA LYS A 23 -1.71 37.75 0.53
C LYS A 23 -2.24 37.15 -0.76
N ILE A 24 -2.05 35.84 -1.00
CA ILE A 24 -2.36 35.19 -2.29
C ILE A 24 -3.28 33.97 -2.19
N GLY A 25 -3.50 33.46 -0.98
CA GLY A 25 -4.26 32.26 -0.70
C GLY A 25 -5.75 32.53 -0.49
N ASP A 26 -6.45 31.50 -0.02
CA ASP A 26 -7.89 31.56 0.21
C ASP A 26 -8.21 32.45 1.44
N PRO A 27 -9.00 33.53 1.28
CA PRO A 27 -9.37 34.40 2.39
C PRO A 27 -10.18 33.70 3.51
N SER A 28 -10.76 32.51 3.28
CA SER A 28 -11.47 31.78 4.34
C SER A 28 -10.55 31.05 5.31
N GLU A 29 -9.27 30.85 4.97
CA GLU A 29 -8.28 30.24 5.84
C GLU A 29 -7.80 31.22 6.91
N ASN A 30 -7.61 30.74 8.14
CA ASN A 30 -7.16 31.59 9.25
C ASN A 30 -5.63 31.66 9.34
N TYR A 31 -5.00 32.27 8.33
CA TYR A 31 -3.55 32.41 8.27
C TYR A 31 -2.97 33.25 9.41
N ASP A 32 -3.69 34.28 9.87
CA ASP A 32 -3.25 35.17 10.95
C ASP A 32 -3.08 34.41 12.27
N LEU A 33 -4.00 33.50 12.60
CA LEU A 33 -3.88 32.62 13.78
C LEU A 33 -2.64 31.73 13.67
N ARG A 34 -2.40 31.10 12.51
CA ARG A 34 -1.23 30.22 12.30
C ARG A 34 0.08 31.00 12.42
N ILE A 35 0.12 32.24 11.93
CA ILE A 35 1.27 33.15 12.10
C ILE A 35 1.51 33.45 13.57
N GLU A 36 0.48 33.83 14.33
CA GLU A 36 0.60 34.16 15.75
C GLU A 36 1.11 32.98 16.58
N ILE A 37 0.57 31.78 16.33
CA ILE A 37 1.01 30.53 16.98
C ILE A 37 2.51 30.30 16.78
N LEU A 38 2.98 30.47 15.55
CA LEU A 38 4.39 30.25 15.20
C LEU A 38 5.29 31.37 15.70
N GLU A 39 4.91 32.65 15.61
CA GLU A 39 5.75 33.76 16.08
C GLU A 39 6.00 33.67 17.59
N ASN A 40 4.97 33.31 18.37
CA ASN A 40 5.05 33.20 19.82
C ASN A 40 5.50 31.82 20.32
N GLY A 41 5.55 30.81 19.45
CA GLY A 41 5.97 29.47 19.80
C GLY A 41 5.00 28.74 20.72
N TYR A 42 3.68 28.88 20.47
CA TYR A 42 2.64 28.15 21.21
C TYR A 42 2.60 26.68 20.76
N THR A 43 3.53 25.87 21.28
CA THR A 43 3.72 24.47 20.85
C THR A 43 2.48 23.60 21.04
N GLU A 44 1.70 23.82 22.11
CA GLU A 44 0.40 23.13 22.31
C GLU A 44 -0.59 23.42 21.18
N LYS A 45 -0.45 24.53 20.46
CA LYS A 45 -1.31 24.92 19.33
C LYS A 45 -0.78 24.52 17.96
N TYR A 46 0.31 23.77 17.88
CA TYR A 46 0.84 23.35 16.58
C TYR A 46 -0.13 22.45 15.78
N TYR A 47 -1.10 21.80 16.44
CA TYR A 47 -2.18 21.07 15.75
C TYR A 47 -3.07 21.97 14.87
N GLU A 48 -3.15 23.28 15.14
CA GLU A 48 -3.88 24.26 14.31
C GLU A 48 -3.07 24.71 13.07
N VAL A 49 -1.75 24.47 13.10
CA VAL A 49 -0.80 24.85 12.03
C VAL A 49 -0.58 23.69 11.06
N PHE A 50 -0.44 22.48 11.59
CA PHE A 50 -0.17 21.28 10.81
C PHE A 50 -1.45 20.48 10.59
N ASP A 51 -2.06 20.67 9.42
CA ASP A 51 -3.24 19.91 8.97
C ASP A 51 -2.86 18.69 8.13
N VAL A 52 -1.71 18.07 8.42
CA VAL A 52 -1.34 16.80 7.79
C VAL A 52 -2.10 15.70 8.54
N ALA A 53 -3.31 15.41 8.05
CA ALA A 53 -4.29 14.56 8.73
C ALA A 53 -3.89 13.09 8.88
N MET A 54 -2.87 12.63 8.16
CA MET A 54 -2.43 11.24 8.16
C MET A 54 -0.96 11.12 8.56
N GLU A 55 -0.64 10.14 9.39
CA GLU A 55 0.75 9.74 9.57
C GLU A 55 1.33 9.25 8.24
N GLU A 56 2.64 9.42 8.06
CA GLU A 56 3.32 8.89 6.89
C GLU A 56 3.09 7.38 6.82
N ILE A 57 2.72 6.89 5.64
CA ILE A 57 2.72 5.44 5.38
C ILE A 57 4.19 5.05 5.21
N PRO A 58 4.74 4.13 6.02
CA PRO A 58 6.14 3.74 5.92
C PRO A 58 6.48 3.19 4.54
N LEU A 59 7.71 3.45 4.08
CA LEU A 59 8.17 2.99 2.77
C LEU A 59 8.02 1.48 2.62
N GLU A 60 8.28 0.70 3.67
CA GLU A 60 8.16 -0.76 3.62
C GLU A 60 6.72 -1.20 3.31
N ILE A 61 5.72 -0.48 3.82
CA ILE A 61 4.30 -0.73 3.56
C ILE A 61 3.96 -0.37 2.11
N CYS A 62 4.47 0.75 1.61
CA CYS A 62 4.28 1.17 0.22
C CYS A 62 4.88 0.14 -0.76
N GLU A 63 6.10 -0.32 -0.49
CA GLU A 63 6.80 -1.32 -1.28
C GLU A 63 6.07 -2.66 -1.24
N GLU A 64 5.72 -3.16 -0.05
CA GLU A 64 4.99 -4.43 0.09
C GLU A 64 3.65 -4.38 -0.65
N THR A 65 2.87 -3.30 -0.49
CA THR A 65 1.61 -3.12 -1.23
C THR A 65 1.83 -3.18 -2.73
N THR A 66 2.83 -2.46 -3.24
CA THR A 66 3.16 -2.42 -4.66
C THR A 66 3.57 -3.80 -5.17
N GLN A 67 4.39 -4.53 -4.42
CA GLN A 67 4.83 -5.88 -4.76
C GLN A 67 3.67 -6.87 -4.80
N ILE A 68 2.70 -6.75 -3.87
CA ILE A 68 1.47 -7.55 -3.87
C ILE A 68 0.67 -7.30 -5.15
N LEU A 69 0.44 -6.05 -5.52
CA LEU A 69 -0.32 -5.72 -6.74
C LEU A 69 0.38 -6.24 -8.01
N PHE A 70 1.71 -6.09 -8.10
CA PHE A 70 2.49 -6.66 -9.20
C PHE A 70 2.42 -8.19 -9.24
N MET A 71 2.45 -8.85 -8.09
CA MET A 71 2.28 -10.29 -8.01
C MET A 71 0.94 -10.73 -8.58
N TYR A 72 -0.13 -10.06 -8.19
CA TYR A 72 -1.47 -10.36 -8.70
C TYR A 72 -1.62 -10.06 -10.19
N LYS A 73 -0.96 -9.03 -10.69
CA LYS A 73 -0.87 -8.77 -12.14
C LYS A 73 -0.21 -9.92 -12.89
N ARG A 74 0.88 -10.49 -12.36
CA ARG A 74 1.55 -11.68 -12.93
C ARG A 74 0.67 -12.91 -12.88
N ILE A 75 -0.01 -13.14 -11.75
CA ILE A 75 -0.95 -14.26 -11.56
C ILE A 75 -2.09 -14.18 -12.58
N ASN A 76 -2.75 -13.02 -12.69
CA ASN A 76 -3.86 -12.82 -13.61
C ASN A 76 -3.42 -13.01 -15.07
N SER A 77 -2.26 -12.46 -15.46
CA SER A 77 -1.69 -12.65 -16.80
C SER A 77 -1.43 -14.14 -17.11
N ALA A 78 -0.94 -14.90 -16.12
CA ALA A 78 -0.70 -16.33 -16.28
C ALA A 78 -2.01 -17.11 -16.40
N ILE A 79 -3.01 -16.82 -15.55
CA ILE A 79 -4.34 -17.43 -15.62
C ILE A 79 -5.00 -17.18 -16.98
N GLU A 80 -4.92 -15.96 -17.51
CA GLU A 80 -5.46 -15.62 -18.84
C GLU A 80 -4.82 -16.43 -19.96
N SER A 81 -3.53 -16.79 -19.81
CA SER A 81 -2.79 -17.59 -20.79
C SER A 81 -3.06 -19.11 -20.72
N LEU A 82 -3.71 -19.60 -19.65
CA LEU A 82 -4.01 -21.02 -19.48
C LEU A 82 -5.14 -21.48 -20.41
N SER A 83 -5.07 -22.76 -20.80
CA SER A 83 -6.21 -23.42 -21.43
C SER A 83 -7.36 -23.64 -20.44
N GLU A 84 -8.59 -23.76 -20.93
CA GLU A 84 -9.74 -24.05 -20.05
C GLU A 84 -9.60 -25.38 -19.31
N SER A 85 -8.92 -26.37 -19.90
CA SER A 85 -8.58 -27.63 -19.23
C SER A 85 -7.66 -27.40 -18.04
N ASP A 86 -6.61 -26.58 -18.22
CA ASP A 86 -5.67 -26.29 -17.15
C ASP A 86 -6.31 -25.50 -16.01
N LYS A 87 -7.20 -24.54 -16.33
CA LYS A 87 -7.94 -23.78 -15.32
C LYS A 87 -8.82 -24.68 -14.44
N GLN A 88 -9.45 -25.71 -15.02
CA GLN A 88 -10.30 -26.64 -14.28
C GLN A 88 -9.52 -27.56 -13.33
N GLU A 89 -8.20 -27.72 -13.55
CA GLU A 89 -7.33 -28.50 -12.67
C GLU A 89 -6.80 -27.69 -11.48
N LEU A 90 -6.99 -26.37 -11.46
CA LEU A 90 -6.47 -25.46 -10.45
C LEU A 90 -7.59 -24.85 -9.60
N ASP A 91 -7.39 -24.83 -8.29
CA ASP A 91 -8.24 -24.07 -7.37
C ASP A 91 -7.83 -22.58 -7.34
N LEU A 92 -8.16 -21.87 -8.42
CA LEU A 92 -7.76 -20.47 -8.62
C LEU A 92 -8.35 -19.51 -7.59
N ASP A 93 -9.46 -19.87 -6.94
CA ASP A 93 -10.09 -19.04 -5.92
C ASP A 93 -9.18 -18.87 -4.69
N VAL A 94 -8.36 -19.88 -4.36
CA VAL A 94 -7.39 -19.84 -3.25
C VAL A 94 -6.36 -18.71 -3.43
N ILE A 95 -5.96 -18.43 -4.66
CA ILE A 95 -4.96 -17.41 -5.00
C ILE A 95 -5.58 -16.19 -5.64
N LYS A 96 -6.89 -15.96 -5.48
CA LYS A 96 -7.55 -14.74 -5.92
C LYS A 96 -7.13 -13.55 -5.06
N PHE A 97 -7.05 -12.36 -5.66
CA PHE A 97 -6.85 -11.11 -4.91
C PHE A 97 -8.15 -10.75 -4.17
N GLU A 98 -8.03 -10.48 -2.87
CA GLU A 98 -9.18 -10.22 -1.99
C GLU A 98 -9.19 -8.78 -1.46
N GLY A 99 -8.31 -7.92 -1.98
CA GLY A 99 -8.14 -6.55 -1.52
C GLY A 99 -7.43 -6.46 -0.17
N PHE A 100 -7.58 -5.31 0.49
CA PHE A 100 -7.02 -5.03 1.81
C PHE A 100 -8.13 -4.63 2.78
N ASN A 101 -7.91 -4.88 4.08
CA ASN A 101 -8.90 -4.51 5.09
C ASN A 101 -8.98 -2.99 5.26
N ALA A 102 -10.12 -2.38 4.93
CA ALA A 102 -10.30 -0.93 5.03
C ALA A 102 -10.26 -0.36 6.47
N ARG A 103 -10.35 -1.21 7.51
CA ARG A 103 -10.30 -0.77 8.92
C ARG A 103 -8.86 -0.53 9.36
N ARG A 104 -8.39 0.72 9.25
CA ARG A 104 -7.09 1.19 9.76
C ARG A 104 -5.87 0.42 9.24
N ASN A 105 -5.94 -0.13 8.03
CA ASN A 105 -4.80 -0.78 7.39
C ASN A 105 -4.07 0.21 6.48
N LEU A 106 -2.78 0.42 6.73
CA LEU A 106 -1.94 1.32 5.93
C LEU A 106 -1.79 0.84 4.48
N HIS A 107 -1.83 -0.48 4.23
CA HIS A 107 -1.85 -1.01 2.85
C HIS A 107 -3.11 -0.60 2.11
N TYR A 108 -4.27 -0.60 2.77
CA TYR A 108 -5.52 -0.15 2.13
C TYR A 108 -5.44 1.33 1.74
N GLN A 109 -4.94 2.19 2.63
CA GLN A 109 -4.82 3.63 2.35
C GLN A 109 -3.91 3.90 1.14
N TYR A 110 -2.78 3.20 1.06
CA TYR A 110 -1.88 3.33 -0.09
C TYR A 110 -2.47 2.71 -1.36
N PHE A 111 -3.14 1.55 -1.26
CA PHE A 111 -3.85 0.92 -2.36
C PHE A 111 -4.95 1.81 -2.94
N GLU A 112 -5.76 2.45 -2.09
CA GLU A 112 -6.81 3.39 -2.49
C GLU A 112 -6.20 4.59 -3.24
N PHE A 113 -5.09 5.15 -2.75
CA PHE A 113 -4.35 6.17 -3.47
C PHE A 113 -3.88 5.68 -4.86
N LEU A 114 -3.31 4.48 -4.94
CA LEU A 114 -2.84 3.90 -6.20
C LEU A 114 -3.99 3.73 -7.20
N VAL A 115 -5.12 3.14 -6.79
CA VAL A 115 -6.26 2.88 -7.67
C VAL A 115 -6.98 4.16 -8.07
N GLU A 116 -7.20 5.09 -7.13
CA GLU A 116 -7.99 6.29 -7.41
C GLU A 116 -7.22 7.43 -8.09
N LYS A 117 -5.88 7.48 -7.94
CA LYS A 117 -5.09 8.67 -8.29
C LYS A 117 -3.98 8.42 -9.31
N THR A 118 -3.61 7.18 -9.61
CA THR A 118 -2.41 6.92 -10.44
C THR A 118 -2.68 6.36 -11.83
N ASP A 119 -3.94 6.05 -12.19
CA ASP A 119 -4.35 5.40 -13.46
C ASP A 119 -3.60 4.07 -13.78
N GLN A 120 -2.81 3.53 -12.84
CA GLN A 120 -1.92 2.36 -13.05
C GLN A 120 -2.57 1.02 -12.68
N TRP A 121 -3.72 1.07 -12.00
CA TRP A 121 -4.32 -0.07 -11.30
C TRP A 121 -5.84 -0.12 -11.49
N ASP A 122 -6.31 0.38 -12.63
CA ASP A 122 -7.73 0.48 -12.99
C ASP A 122 -8.44 -0.89 -12.97
N GLU A 123 -7.72 -1.99 -13.19
CA GLU A 123 -8.27 -3.35 -13.09
C GLU A 123 -8.83 -3.68 -11.70
N TYR A 124 -8.47 -2.90 -10.69
CA TYR A 124 -8.94 -3.03 -9.31
C TYR A 124 -9.94 -1.95 -8.90
N SER A 125 -10.41 -1.09 -9.82
CA SER A 125 -11.34 0.01 -9.50
C SER A 125 -12.66 -0.46 -8.92
N ASP A 126 -13.13 -1.65 -9.27
CA ASP A 126 -14.36 -2.24 -8.73
C ASP A 126 -14.09 -3.13 -7.51
N MET A 127 -12.83 -3.25 -7.08
CA MET A 127 -12.36 -4.13 -6.02
C MET A 127 -12.11 -3.40 -4.69
N TYR A 128 -13.03 -2.52 -4.30
CA TYR A 128 -13.13 -2.01 -2.92
C TYR A 128 -13.65 -3.12 -1.98
N PHE A 129 -12.95 -4.25 -1.94
CA PHE A 129 -13.28 -5.35 -1.05
C PHE A 129 -12.80 -5.00 0.36
N ILE A 130 -13.76 -4.75 1.24
CA ILE A 130 -13.57 -4.75 2.69
C ILE A 130 -13.32 -6.21 3.09
N SER A 131 -12.12 -6.73 2.87
CA SER A 131 -11.75 -7.99 3.50
C SER A 131 -11.68 -7.72 5.00
N ALA A 132 -12.57 -8.32 5.78
CA ALA A 132 -12.59 -8.12 7.24
C ALA A 132 -11.47 -8.91 7.95
N ASP A 133 -10.70 -9.68 7.19
CA ASP A 133 -9.79 -10.69 7.70
C ASP A 133 -8.33 -10.25 7.55
N GLU A 134 -7.66 -10.07 8.68
CA GLU A 134 -6.23 -9.77 8.75
C GLU A 134 -5.36 -10.93 8.21
N SER A 135 -5.91 -12.14 8.07
CA SER A 135 -5.21 -13.30 7.53
C SER A 135 -4.76 -13.13 6.07
N GLN A 136 -5.38 -12.21 5.33
CA GLN A 136 -5.08 -11.94 3.92
C GLN A 136 -3.64 -11.46 3.72
N LEU A 137 -3.13 -10.60 4.60
CA LEU A 137 -1.73 -10.16 4.51
C LEU A 137 -0.76 -11.33 4.70
N ASN A 138 -1.10 -12.28 5.59
CA ASN A 138 -0.26 -13.47 5.77
C ASN A 138 -0.29 -14.37 4.52
N LYS A 139 -1.44 -14.50 3.86
CA LYS A 139 -1.55 -15.18 2.56
C LYS A 139 -0.64 -14.49 1.53
N TYR A 140 -0.74 -13.17 1.39
CA TYR A 140 0.05 -12.41 0.41
C TYR A 140 1.55 -12.53 0.70
N LYS A 141 1.98 -12.45 1.96
CA LYS A 141 3.39 -12.62 2.38
C LYS A 141 3.96 -13.97 1.96
N LYS A 142 3.23 -15.06 2.23
CA LYS A 142 3.67 -16.41 1.80
C LYS A 142 3.82 -16.52 0.28
N MET A 143 2.93 -15.89 -0.48
CA MET A 143 3.00 -15.87 -1.93
C MET A 143 4.15 -15.00 -2.44
N LEU A 144 4.41 -13.87 -1.76
CA LEU A 144 5.54 -12.98 -2.06
C LEU A 144 6.87 -13.69 -1.89
N ASP A 145 7.05 -14.52 -0.86
CA ASP A 145 8.29 -15.31 -0.67
C ASP A 145 8.62 -16.15 -1.91
N TYR A 146 7.61 -16.79 -2.51
CA TYR A 146 7.79 -17.55 -3.73
C TYR A 146 8.00 -16.65 -4.95
N GLN A 147 7.26 -15.54 -5.06
CA GLN A 147 7.50 -14.56 -6.12
C GLN A 147 8.93 -14.01 -6.10
N ILE A 148 9.45 -13.66 -4.93
CA ILE A 148 10.82 -13.16 -4.75
C ILE A 148 11.81 -14.21 -5.23
N PHE A 149 11.63 -15.47 -4.81
CA PHE A 149 12.43 -16.58 -5.32
C PHE A 149 12.40 -16.69 -6.86
N LEU A 150 11.22 -16.57 -7.49
CA LEU A 150 11.13 -16.61 -8.95
C LEU A 150 11.87 -15.44 -9.60
N LEU A 151 11.73 -14.22 -9.06
CA LEU A 151 12.39 -13.03 -9.58
C LEU A 151 13.93 -13.09 -9.41
N ASP A 152 14.41 -13.62 -8.28
CA ASP A 152 15.84 -13.85 -8.02
C ASP A 152 16.46 -14.88 -8.98
N ASN A 153 15.63 -15.71 -9.62
CA ASN A 153 16.02 -16.68 -10.64
C ASN A 153 15.64 -16.23 -12.06
N ASP A 154 15.46 -14.92 -12.27
CA ASP A 154 15.13 -14.30 -13.56
C ASP A 154 13.83 -14.83 -14.22
N GLN A 155 12.93 -15.42 -13.42
CA GLN A 155 11.65 -15.96 -13.90
C GLN A 155 10.54 -14.92 -13.75
N TYR A 156 10.37 -14.10 -14.79
CA TYR A 156 9.36 -13.01 -14.80
C TYR A 156 7.94 -13.49 -15.15
N ILE A 157 7.81 -14.54 -15.96
CA ILE A 157 6.52 -15.10 -16.40
C ILE A 157 6.17 -16.30 -15.52
N LEU A 158 4.95 -16.33 -14.97
CA LEU A 158 4.44 -17.48 -14.24
C LEU A 158 3.86 -18.52 -15.21
N ARG A 159 4.18 -19.79 -14.95
CA ARG A 159 3.66 -20.97 -15.63
C ARG A 159 2.61 -21.65 -14.74
N LYS A 160 1.95 -22.67 -15.30
CA LYS A 160 0.96 -23.48 -14.58
C LYS A 160 1.53 -24.05 -13.28
N GLU A 161 2.77 -24.54 -13.30
CA GLU A 161 3.43 -25.12 -12.12
C GLU A 161 3.64 -24.09 -11.01
N ASP A 162 3.92 -22.84 -11.37
CA ASP A 162 4.10 -21.75 -10.41
C ASP A 162 2.75 -21.38 -9.76
N LEU A 163 1.66 -21.39 -10.53
CA LEU A 163 0.31 -21.20 -10.00
C LEU A 163 -0.09 -22.35 -9.05
N CYS A 164 0.20 -23.61 -9.42
CA CYS A 164 0.02 -24.76 -8.52
C CYS A 164 0.78 -24.56 -7.20
N HIS A 165 2.02 -24.09 -7.27
CA HIS A 165 2.86 -23.88 -6.10
C HIS A 165 2.27 -22.81 -5.18
N LEU A 166 1.88 -21.66 -5.73
CA LEU A 166 1.21 -20.59 -4.98
C LEU A 166 -0.05 -21.11 -4.26
N ILE A 167 -0.89 -21.90 -4.94
CA ILE A 167 -2.08 -22.53 -4.34
C ILE A 167 -1.68 -23.42 -3.15
N ASN A 168 -0.68 -24.28 -3.33
CA ASN A 168 -0.23 -25.20 -2.28
C ASN A 168 0.36 -24.48 -1.06
N VAL A 169 1.10 -23.38 -1.28
CA VAL A 169 1.70 -22.57 -0.21
C VAL A 169 0.63 -21.89 0.65
N VAL A 170 -0.46 -21.44 0.03
CA VAL A 170 -1.59 -20.83 0.76
C VAL A 170 -2.41 -21.91 1.49
N ALA A 171 -2.67 -23.05 0.83
CA ALA A 171 -3.49 -24.13 1.38
C ALA A 171 -2.82 -24.94 2.51
N SER A 172 -1.49 -24.92 2.62
CA SER A 172 -0.76 -25.69 3.63
C SER A 172 -0.71 -24.97 4.99
N PRO A 173 -1.28 -25.56 6.07
CA PRO A 173 -1.28 -24.96 7.42
C PRO A 173 0.06 -25.08 8.18
N SER A 174 1.09 -25.71 7.60
CA SER A 174 2.40 -25.93 8.25
C SER A 174 3.55 -25.32 7.44
N ASN A 175 4.55 -24.78 8.16
CA ASN A 175 5.87 -24.31 7.69
C ASN A 175 6.65 -25.40 6.94
N THR A 176 6.17 -25.79 5.77
CA THR A 176 6.88 -26.68 4.85
C THR A 176 7.66 -25.78 3.90
N ASN A 177 8.97 -25.97 3.87
CA ASN A 177 9.91 -25.15 3.11
C ASN A 177 9.45 -25.06 1.64
N PRO A 178 9.12 -23.87 1.11
CA PRO A 178 8.56 -23.70 -0.24
C PRO A 178 9.51 -24.20 -1.35
N PHE A 179 10.79 -24.44 -1.06
CA PHE A 179 11.79 -24.82 -2.06
C PHE A 179 11.93 -26.34 -2.28
N GLN A 180 11.10 -27.19 -1.68
CA GLN A 180 11.28 -28.65 -1.73
C GLN A 180 10.73 -29.38 -2.98
N LEU A 181 10.20 -28.68 -3.98
CA LEU A 181 9.63 -29.32 -5.18
C LEU A 181 10.25 -28.87 -6.52
N ALA A 182 11.42 -28.25 -6.50
CA ALA A 182 12.19 -27.98 -7.72
C ALA A 182 13.38 -28.97 -7.84
N VAL A 183 13.09 -30.20 -8.26
CA VAL A 183 14.07 -31.13 -8.87
C VAL A 183 13.38 -31.86 -10.02
#